data_AF-A0A947VA30-F1
#
_entry.id   AF-A0A947VA30-F1
#
_cell.length_a   1.000
_cell.length_b   1.000
_cell.length_c   1.000
_cell.angle_alpha   90.00
_cell.angle_beta   90.00
_cell.angle_gamma   90.00
#
_symmetry.space_group_name_H-M   'P 1'
#
loop_
_entity.id
_entity.type
_entity.pdbx_description
1 polymer ?
#
loop_
_entity_poly.entity_id
_entity_poly.type
_entity_poly.pdbx_seq_one_letter_code
_entity_poly.pdbx_strand_id
1 'polypeptide(L)'
;MNDLETWTPKLTNFLTRLKENLRRWRRKLAAFLSHTWLVGSLFRAGRKTHAGALYEFSYLLVWSILPFGLGALTLYVINDSTIKDPLDLTLSTFRNGELLVFTISMLAPILYLVLHDPEQADAFPHKLPISTTVALIIVTCAALFALIKANAVKDGDFVFLLSIVLTLTALVFRYLALVYHRLRLPEPNEQDLRATQVGFLEEYRAHVGEPELVTHSQPAADFAAAFENHLGDKQ
;
A
#
# COMPACT_ATOMS: atom_id res chain seq x y z
N MET A 1 55.22 -12.19 -5.35
CA MET A 1 54.39 -10.97 -5.53
C MET A 1 53.93 -10.74 -6.97
N ASN A 2 54.05 -11.72 -7.90
CA ASN A 2 53.63 -11.55 -9.31
C ASN A 2 52.27 -12.20 -9.66
N ASP A 3 51.59 -12.84 -8.71
CA ASP A 3 50.35 -13.56 -9.01
C ASP A 3 49.10 -12.68 -9.06
N LEU A 4 49.14 -11.47 -8.48
CA LEU A 4 47.99 -10.55 -8.42
C LEU A 4 47.63 -9.92 -9.78
N GLU A 5 48.58 -9.76 -10.70
CA GLU A 5 48.30 -9.18 -12.03
C GLU A 5 47.50 -10.12 -12.95
N THR A 6 47.55 -11.44 -12.73
CA THR A 6 46.88 -12.41 -13.61
C THR A 6 45.37 -12.55 -13.34
N TRP A 7 44.87 -12.06 -12.21
CA TRP A 7 43.46 -12.21 -11.80
C TRP A 7 42.53 -11.13 -12.34
N THR A 8 43.03 -9.90 -12.57
CA THR A 8 42.21 -8.77 -13.02
C THR A 8 41.49 -9.00 -14.36
N PRO A 9 42.10 -9.59 -15.42
CA PRO A 9 41.40 -9.82 -16.69
C PRO A 9 40.38 -10.96 -16.63
N LYS A 10 40.56 -11.94 -15.72
CA LYS A 10 39.58 -13.02 -15.53
C LYS A 10 38.31 -12.49 -14.87
N LEU A 11 38.45 -11.60 -13.89
CA LEU A 11 37.33 -11.06 -13.12
C LEU A 11 36.47 -10.09 -13.96
N THR A 12 37.10 -9.25 -14.78
CA THR A 12 36.38 -8.36 -15.71
C THR A 12 35.61 -9.15 -16.77
N ASN A 13 36.22 -10.20 -17.34
CA ASN A 13 35.55 -11.10 -18.29
C ASN A 13 34.39 -11.88 -17.66
N PHE A 14 34.50 -12.26 -16.38
CA PHE A 14 33.40 -12.89 -15.67
C PHE A 14 32.23 -11.92 -15.45
N LEU A 15 32.52 -10.69 -15.00
CA LEU A 15 31.49 -9.68 -14.76
C LEU A 15 30.78 -9.24 -16.04
N THR A 16 31.48 -9.12 -17.16
CA THR A 16 30.86 -8.82 -18.46
C THR A 16 29.94 -9.94 -18.92
N ARG A 17 30.38 -11.21 -18.82
CA ARG A 17 29.55 -12.39 -19.12
C ARG A 17 28.31 -12.47 -18.22
N LEU A 18 28.48 -12.20 -16.93
CA LEU A 18 27.37 -12.18 -15.97
C LEU A 18 26.34 -11.10 -16.35
N LYS A 19 26.81 -9.88 -16.65
CA LYS A 19 25.97 -8.75 -17.06
C LYS A 19 25.22 -9.02 -18.38
N GLU A 20 25.87 -9.65 -19.34
CA GLU A 20 25.24 -10.06 -20.60
C GLU A 20 24.19 -11.16 -20.41
N ASN A 21 24.50 -12.17 -19.59
CA ASN A 21 23.55 -13.22 -19.25
C ASN A 21 22.34 -12.64 -18.52
N LEU A 22 22.54 -11.74 -17.55
CA LEU A 22 21.45 -11.02 -16.87
C LEU A 22 20.59 -10.22 -17.85
N ARG A 23 21.20 -9.52 -18.82
CA ARG A 23 20.45 -8.79 -19.87
C ARG A 23 19.66 -9.73 -20.79
N ARG A 24 20.21 -10.89 -21.16
CA ARG A 24 19.50 -11.90 -21.96
C ARG A 24 18.35 -12.51 -21.17
N TRP A 25 18.60 -12.87 -19.91
CA TRP A 25 17.58 -13.42 -19.01
C TRP A 25 16.45 -12.42 -18.80
N ARG A 26 16.77 -11.15 -18.51
CA ARG A 26 15.78 -10.08 -18.37
C ARG A 26 14.95 -9.88 -19.63
N ARG A 27 15.52 -10.00 -20.83
CA ARG A 27 14.75 -9.91 -22.09
C ARG A 27 13.81 -11.10 -22.29
N LYS A 28 14.27 -12.33 -22.01
CA LYS A 28 13.42 -13.54 -22.08
C LYS A 28 12.30 -13.48 -21.04
N LEU A 29 12.64 -13.08 -19.82
CA LEU A 29 11.68 -12.89 -18.75
C LEU A 29 10.69 -11.79 -19.12
N ALA A 30 11.14 -10.66 -19.65
CA ALA A 30 10.26 -9.59 -20.10
C ALA A 30 9.37 -10.03 -21.26
N ALA A 31 9.85 -10.84 -22.21
CA ALA A 31 9.02 -11.38 -23.29
C ALA A 31 7.97 -12.36 -22.75
N PHE A 32 8.37 -13.30 -21.89
CA PHE A 32 7.46 -14.24 -21.23
C PHE A 32 6.43 -13.50 -20.36
N LEU A 33 6.89 -12.54 -19.55
CA LEU A 33 6.05 -11.71 -18.69
C LEU A 33 5.18 -10.75 -19.50
N SER A 34 5.63 -10.26 -20.66
CA SER A 34 4.79 -9.44 -21.54
C SER A 34 3.63 -10.25 -22.12
N HIS A 35 3.77 -11.57 -22.19
CA HIS A 35 2.67 -12.48 -22.53
C HIS A 35 1.78 -12.80 -21.33
N THR A 36 2.31 -12.74 -20.11
CA THR A 36 1.44 -12.74 -18.91
C THR A 36 0.73 -11.40 -18.83
N TRP A 37 -0.57 -11.43 -19.11
CA TRP A 37 -1.42 -10.25 -19.23
C TRP A 37 -1.33 -9.26 -18.05
N LEU A 38 -1.06 -9.79 -16.85
CA LEU A 38 -0.94 -9.04 -15.60
C LEU A 38 0.37 -8.22 -15.49
N VAL A 39 1.38 -8.51 -16.30
CA VAL A 39 2.70 -7.86 -16.20
C VAL A 39 2.95 -6.93 -17.39
N GLY A 40 2.28 -7.14 -18.53
CA GLY A 40 2.42 -6.30 -19.72
C GLY A 40 2.05 -4.83 -19.49
N SER A 41 0.93 -4.55 -18.82
CA SER A 41 0.51 -3.21 -18.40
C SER A 41 1.42 -2.62 -17.32
N LEU A 42 2.00 -3.44 -16.44
CA LEU A 42 2.96 -3.00 -15.43
C LEU A 42 4.21 -2.40 -16.08
N PHE A 43 4.70 -3.00 -17.15
CA PHE A 43 5.85 -2.46 -17.88
C PHE A 43 5.56 -1.15 -18.64
N ARG A 44 4.29 -0.85 -18.90
CA ARG A 44 3.88 0.45 -19.47
C ARG A 44 3.86 1.55 -18.42
N ALA A 45 3.74 1.21 -17.13
CA ALA A 45 3.75 2.19 -16.07
C ALA A 45 5.11 2.91 -16.00
N GLY A 46 5.07 4.24 -15.96
CA GLY A 46 6.26 5.06 -15.84
C GLY A 46 6.97 4.84 -14.50
N ARG A 47 8.26 5.14 -14.44
CA ARG A 47 9.03 5.08 -13.17
C ARG A 47 8.41 5.95 -12.07
N LYS A 48 7.80 7.09 -12.45
CA LYS A 48 7.09 7.99 -11.54
C LYS A 48 5.89 7.28 -10.88
N THR A 49 5.10 6.54 -11.67
CA THR A 49 3.96 5.75 -11.17
C THR A 49 4.42 4.68 -10.19
N HIS A 50 5.48 3.95 -10.51
CA HIS A 50 6.05 2.94 -9.61
C HIS A 50 6.60 3.55 -8.31
N ALA A 51 7.30 4.69 -8.38
CA ALA A 51 7.82 5.37 -7.21
C ALA A 51 6.70 5.87 -6.30
N GLY A 52 5.65 6.47 -6.89
CA GLY A 52 4.46 6.89 -6.15
C GLY A 52 3.72 5.72 -5.50
N ALA A 53 3.52 4.62 -6.23
CA ALA A 53 2.91 3.41 -5.69
C ALA A 53 3.76 2.78 -4.57
N LEU A 54 5.09 2.79 -4.71
CA LEU A 54 6.00 2.28 -3.68
C LEU A 54 5.97 3.15 -2.42
N TYR A 55 5.93 4.48 -2.57
CA TYR A 55 5.80 5.41 -1.45
C TYR A 55 4.49 5.14 -0.68
N GLU A 56 3.36 5.11 -1.39
CA GLU A 56 2.06 4.82 -0.80
C GLU A 56 2.00 3.43 -0.16
N PHE A 57 2.53 2.41 -0.84
CA PHE A 57 2.65 1.06 -0.29
C PHE A 57 3.47 1.03 1.00
N SER A 58 4.62 1.71 1.03
CA SER A 58 5.48 1.75 2.22
C SER A 58 4.81 2.44 3.39
N TYR A 59 4.10 3.54 3.14
CA TYR A 59 3.31 4.24 4.15
C TYR A 59 2.23 3.33 4.74
N LEU A 60 1.43 2.70 3.87
CA LEU A 60 0.37 1.77 4.30
C LEU A 60 0.94 0.57 5.07
N LEU A 61 2.11 0.06 4.66
CA LEU A 61 2.76 -1.06 5.32
C LEU A 61 3.20 -0.69 6.73
N VAL A 62 3.82 0.48 6.92
CA VAL A 62 4.22 0.97 8.25
C VAL A 62 3.01 1.05 9.18
N TRP A 63 1.92 1.68 8.72
CA TRP A 63 0.68 1.79 9.51
C TRP A 63 0.06 0.44 9.84
N SER A 64 0.13 -0.52 8.92
CA SER A 64 -0.45 -1.84 9.13
C SER A 64 0.37 -2.73 10.07
N ILE A 65 1.66 -2.44 10.27
CA ILE A 65 2.51 -3.17 11.21
C ILE A 65 2.30 -2.68 12.67
N LEU A 66 1.87 -1.43 12.85
CA LEU A 66 1.71 -0.84 14.18
C LEU A 66 0.82 -1.66 15.13
N PRO A 67 -0.34 -2.20 14.72
CA PRO A 67 -1.15 -3.04 15.60
C PRO A 67 -0.42 -4.29 16.11
N PHE A 68 0.46 -4.90 15.31
CA PHE A 68 1.27 -6.05 15.74
C PHE A 68 2.38 -5.63 16.69
N GLY A 69 2.99 -4.46 16.45
CA GLY A 69 3.94 -3.87 17.39
C GLY A 69 3.30 -3.61 18.75
N LEU A 70 2.07 -3.07 18.76
CA LEU A 70 1.30 -2.87 19.98
C LEU A 70 0.91 -4.19 20.65
N GLY A 71 0.48 -5.20 19.88
CA GLY A 71 0.17 -6.54 20.39
C GLY A 71 1.38 -7.25 21.02
N ALA A 72 2.55 -7.12 20.40
CA ALA A 72 3.81 -7.57 20.98
C ALA A 72 4.13 -6.79 22.27
N LEU A 73 3.98 -5.47 22.27
CA LEU A 73 4.22 -4.65 23.47
C LEU A 73 3.29 -5.03 24.64
N THR A 74 2.00 -5.27 24.40
CA THR A 74 1.08 -5.74 25.45
C THR A 74 1.46 -7.12 25.96
N LEU A 75 1.85 -8.05 25.10
CA LEU A 75 2.35 -9.37 25.53
C LEU A 75 3.65 -9.27 26.34
N TYR A 76 4.51 -8.30 26.02
CA TYR A 76 5.73 -8.02 26.77
C TYR A 76 5.40 -7.53 28.19
N VAL A 77 4.48 -6.59 28.32
CA VAL A 77 4.05 -6.04 29.63
C VAL A 77 3.34 -7.08 30.49
N ILE A 78 2.59 -8.00 29.89
CA ILE A 78 1.85 -9.04 30.63
C ILE A 78 2.77 -10.18 31.10
N ASN A 79 3.80 -10.54 30.32
CA ASN A 79 4.71 -11.63 30.65
C ASN A 79 5.93 -11.14 31.44
N ASP A 80 5.70 -10.75 32.70
CA ASP A 80 6.67 -10.07 33.57
C ASP A 80 7.90 -10.93 33.98
N SER A 81 8.02 -12.19 33.53
CA SER A 81 8.96 -13.18 34.08
C SER A 81 9.95 -13.79 33.09
N THR A 82 9.95 -13.40 31.81
CA THR A 82 10.96 -13.88 30.84
C THR A 82 11.41 -12.76 29.93
N ILE A 83 12.65 -12.29 30.10
CA ILE A 83 13.34 -11.42 29.15
C ILE A 83 13.48 -12.21 27.84
N LYS A 84 12.48 -12.13 26.97
CA LYS A 84 12.55 -12.66 25.61
C LYS A 84 13.03 -11.54 24.71
N ASP A 85 13.91 -11.88 23.78
CA ASP A 85 14.30 -10.94 22.73
C ASP A 85 13.02 -10.44 22.02
N PRO A 86 12.94 -9.12 21.71
CA PRO A 86 11.73 -8.55 21.11
C PRO A 86 11.36 -9.24 19.78
N LEU A 87 12.35 -9.77 19.07
CA LEU A 87 12.15 -10.55 17.85
C LEU A 87 11.42 -11.86 18.12
N ASP A 88 11.79 -12.58 19.18
CA ASP A 88 11.12 -13.84 19.56
C ASP A 88 9.67 -13.59 19.94
N LEU A 89 9.41 -12.46 20.61
CA LEU A 89 8.05 -12.07 20.95
C LEU A 89 7.22 -11.82 19.69
N THR A 90 7.74 -11.03 18.74
CA THR A 90 7.05 -10.79 17.45
C THR A 90 6.86 -12.06 16.63
N LEU A 91 7.83 -12.97 16.63
CA LEU A 91 7.72 -14.25 15.93
C LEU A 91 6.68 -15.16 16.60
N SER A 92 6.59 -15.16 17.94
CA SER A 92 5.58 -15.90 18.67
C SER A 92 4.17 -15.39 18.38
N THR A 93 4.01 -14.07 18.28
CA THR A 93 2.77 -13.40 17.87
C THR A 93 2.36 -13.83 16.46
N PHE A 94 3.28 -13.86 15.50
CA PHE A 94 2.99 -14.34 14.15
C PHE A 94 2.63 -15.83 14.10
N ARG A 95 3.27 -16.68 14.92
CA ARG A 95 2.93 -18.11 15.06
C ARG A 95 1.52 -18.33 15.60
N ASN A 96 0.96 -17.39 16.37
CA ASN A 96 -0.41 -17.44 16.90
C ASN A 96 -1.52 -17.14 15.85
N GLY A 97 -1.16 -17.12 14.57
CA GLY A 97 -2.09 -16.92 13.45
C GLY A 97 -2.36 -15.45 13.11
N GLU A 98 -1.74 -14.50 13.83
CA GLU A 98 -1.90 -13.07 13.57
C GLU A 98 -1.43 -12.66 12.17
N LEU A 99 -0.43 -13.37 11.62
CA LEU A 99 0.04 -13.17 10.26
C LEU A 99 -1.02 -13.51 9.19
N LEU A 100 -1.93 -14.45 9.48
CA LEU A 100 -3.06 -14.77 8.60
C LEU A 100 -4.10 -13.64 8.62
N VAL A 101 -4.38 -13.09 9.81
CA VAL A 101 -5.29 -11.94 9.97
C VAL A 101 -4.74 -10.71 9.25
N PHE A 102 -3.43 -10.47 9.36
CA PHE A 102 -2.73 -9.44 8.59
C PHE A 102 -2.90 -9.62 7.07
N THR A 103 -2.75 -10.86 6.60
CA THR A 103 -2.90 -11.18 5.17
C THR A 103 -4.32 -10.84 4.69
N ILE A 104 -5.35 -11.20 5.49
CA ILE A 104 -6.75 -10.89 5.18
C ILE A 104 -6.97 -9.37 5.13
N SER A 105 -6.49 -8.63 6.13
CA SER A 105 -6.67 -7.17 6.19
C SER A 105 -5.95 -6.44 5.05
N MET A 106 -4.81 -6.95 4.59
CA MET A 106 -4.10 -6.44 3.42
C MET A 106 -4.83 -6.69 2.10
N LEU A 107 -5.46 -7.86 1.97
CA LEU A 107 -6.14 -8.27 0.74
C LEU A 107 -7.56 -7.70 0.60
N ALA A 108 -8.27 -7.46 1.70
CA ALA A 108 -9.65 -6.99 1.66
C ALA A 108 -9.83 -5.66 0.87
N PRO A 109 -9.00 -4.62 1.04
CA PRO A 109 -9.09 -3.41 0.22
C PRO A 109 -8.82 -3.66 -1.27
N ILE A 110 -8.05 -4.71 -1.62
CA ILE A 110 -7.80 -5.09 -3.01
C ILE A 110 -9.07 -5.63 -3.65
N LEU A 111 -9.84 -6.47 -2.94
CA LEU A 111 -11.13 -6.93 -3.44
C LEU A 111 -12.05 -5.75 -3.77
N TYR A 112 -12.11 -4.75 -2.88
CA TYR A 112 -12.89 -3.54 -3.14
C TYR A 112 -12.40 -2.81 -4.40
N LEU A 113 -11.10 -2.54 -4.50
CA LEU A 113 -10.51 -1.85 -5.66
C LEU A 113 -10.67 -2.60 -6.99
N VAL A 114 -10.67 -3.93 -6.94
CA VAL A 114 -10.88 -4.77 -8.13
C VAL A 114 -12.36 -4.81 -8.50
N LEU A 115 -13.26 -4.87 -7.51
CA LEU A 115 -14.71 -4.97 -7.71
C LEU A 115 -15.37 -3.65 -8.09
N HIS A 116 -14.82 -2.52 -7.63
CA HIS A 116 -15.39 -1.20 -7.85
C HIS A 116 -14.52 -0.39 -8.82
N ASP A 117 -15.02 -0.20 -10.03
CA ASP A 117 -14.37 0.61 -11.05
C ASP A 117 -14.96 2.03 -11.00
N PRO A 118 -14.15 3.07 -10.78
CA PRO A 118 -14.64 4.45 -10.83
C PRO A 118 -15.11 4.79 -12.25
N GLU A 119 -16.15 5.62 -12.38
CA GLU A 119 -16.81 5.94 -13.66
C GLU A 119 -15.84 6.50 -14.73
N GLN A 120 -14.75 7.15 -14.29
CA GLN A 120 -13.77 7.80 -15.16
C GLN A 120 -12.51 6.95 -15.42
N ALA A 121 -12.41 5.75 -14.87
CA ALA A 121 -11.22 4.90 -15.00
C ALA A 121 -11.43 3.76 -16.00
N ASP A 122 -10.41 3.48 -16.82
CA ASP A 122 -10.35 2.29 -17.68
C ASP A 122 -10.63 1.02 -16.87
N ALA A 123 -11.29 -0.01 -17.40
CA ALA A 123 -11.62 -1.21 -16.61
C ALA A 123 -10.40 -1.94 -16.00
N PHE A 124 -10.55 -2.54 -14.80
CA PHE A 124 -9.47 -3.33 -14.19
C PHE A 124 -9.14 -4.56 -15.05
N PRO A 125 -7.86 -4.77 -15.45
CA PRO A 125 -7.52 -5.92 -16.28
C PRO A 125 -7.73 -7.21 -15.51
N HIS A 126 -8.53 -8.13 -16.07
CA HIS A 126 -8.80 -9.45 -15.47
C HIS A 126 -9.36 -9.39 -14.03
N LYS A 127 -10.31 -8.48 -13.83
CA LYS A 127 -11.09 -8.32 -12.60
C LYS A 127 -11.49 -9.66 -11.95
N LEU A 128 -12.15 -10.54 -12.70
CA LEU A 128 -12.69 -11.80 -12.20
C LEU A 128 -11.64 -12.79 -11.66
N PRO A 129 -10.61 -13.23 -12.42
CA PRO A 129 -9.64 -14.19 -11.90
C PRO A 129 -8.81 -13.62 -10.75
N ILE A 130 -8.49 -12.32 -10.76
CA ILE A 130 -7.76 -11.67 -9.65
C ILE A 130 -8.65 -11.64 -8.41
N SER A 131 -9.90 -11.19 -8.52
CA SER A 131 -10.82 -11.17 -7.38
C SER A 131 -11.05 -12.56 -6.81
N THR A 132 -11.22 -13.57 -7.68
CA THR A 132 -11.39 -14.96 -7.25
C THR A 132 -10.15 -15.49 -6.54
N THR A 133 -8.95 -15.23 -7.08
CA THR A 133 -7.69 -15.66 -6.45
C THR A 133 -7.50 -15.01 -5.08
N VAL A 134 -7.75 -13.70 -4.98
CA VAL A 134 -7.66 -12.96 -3.71
C VAL A 134 -8.70 -13.48 -2.70
N ALA A 135 -9.93 -13.72 -3.13
CA ALA A 135 -10.98 -14.28 -2.28
C ALA A 135 -10.62 -15.68 -1.78
N LEU A 136 -10.06 -16.55 -2.63
CA LEU A 136 -9.58 -17.87 -2.23
C LEU A 136 -8.47 -17.77 -1.17
N ILE A 137 -7.50 -16.88 -1.36
CA ILE A 137 -6.44 -16.66 -0.36
C ILE A 137 -7.04 -16.20 0.98
N ILE A 138 -7.99 -15.27 0.97
CA ILE A 138 -8.68 -14.81 2.20
C ILE A 138 -9.39 -15.96 2.90
N VAL A 139 -10.16 -16.77 2.16
CA VAL A 139 -10.89 -17.93 2.71
C VAL A 139 -9.91 -18.95 3.29
N THR A 140 -8.80 -19.24 2.59
CA THR A 140 -7.74 -20.12 3.10
C THR A 140 -7.12 -19.57 4.39
N CYS A 141 -6.82 -18.27 4.44
CA CYS A 141 -6.29 -17.65 5.66
C CYS A 141 -7.27 -17.74 6.83
N ALA A 142 -8.55 -17.48 6.59
CA ALA A 142 -9.59 -17.56 7.61
C ALA A 142 -9.78 -18.99 8.13
N ALA A 143 -9.79 -19.98 7.24
CA ALA A 143 -9.87 -21.39 7.61
C ALA A 143 -8.67 -21.84 8.44
N LEU A 144 -7.45 -21.49 8.03
CA LEU A 144 -6.23 -21.79 8.79
C LEU A 144 -6.24 -21.11 10.16
N PHE A 145 -6.67 -19.84 10.23
CA PHE A 145 -6.78 -19.12 11.50
C PHE A 145 -7.77 -19.80 12.45
N ALA A 146 -8.94 -20.22 11.95
CA ALA A 146 -9.91 -20.96 12.74
C ALA A 146 -9.35 -22.30 13.24
N LEU A 147 -8.61 -23.04 12.41
CA LEU A 147 -7.97 -24.29 12.80
C LEU A 147 -6.90 -24.09 13.90
N ILE A 148 -6.10 -23.01 13.80
CA ILE A 148 -5.13 -22.62 14.84
C ILE A 148 -5.88 -22.36 16.15
N LYS A 149 -6.96 -21.57 16.13
CA LYS A 149 -7.73 -21.23 17.34
C LYS A 149 -8.45 -22.43 17.96
N ALA A 150 -8.83 -23.42 17.14
CA ALA A 150 -9.40 -24.67 17.60
C ALA A 150 -8.36 -25.68 18.13
N ASN A 151 -7.06 -25.35 18.10
CA ASN A 151 -5.95 -26.28 18.39
C ASN A 151 -6.01 -27.57 17.54
N ALA A 152 -6.56 -27.49 16.32
CA ALA A 152 -6.76 -28.63 15.43
C ALA A 152 -5.60 -28.83 14.43
N VAL A 153 -4.60 -27.94 14.45
CA VAL A 153 -3.41 -28.00 13.58
C VAL A 153 -2.42 -29.03 14.12
N LYS A 154 -2.08 -30.03 13.30
CA LYS A 154 -1.08 -31.05 13.65
C LYS A 154 0.36 -30.59 13.45
N ASP A 155 0.59 -29.73 12.45
CA ASP A 155 1.92 -29.22 12.08
C ASP A 155 1.89 -27.69 12.06
N GLY A 156 2.30 -27.09 13.19
CA GLY A 156 2.32 -25.64 13.35
C GLY A 156 3.39 -24.96 12.49
N ASP A 157 4.51 -25.62 12.24
CA ASP A 157 5.61 -25.07 11.45
C ASP A 157 5.23 -25.00 9.95
N PHE A 158 4.50 -26.00 9.45
CA PHE A 158 3.93 -25.95 8.10
C PHE A 158 2.96 -24.76 7.94
N VAL A 159 2.04 -24.58 8.89
CA VAL A 159 1.07 -23.47 8.82
C VAL A 159 1.76 -22.11 8.94
N PHE A 160 2.81 -22.00 9.76
CA PHE A 160 3.63 -20.80 9.85
C PHE A 160 4.38 -20.50 8.55
N LEU A 161 5.02 -21.50 7.92
CA LEU A 161 5.69 -21.31 6.64
C LEU A 161 4.69 -20.90 5.55
N LEU A 162 3.53 -21.56 5.50
CA LEU A 162 2.46 -21.25 4.57
C LEU A 162 1.95 -19.81 4.77
N SER A 163 1.77 -19.36 6.01
CA SER A 163 1.31 -17.99 6.30
C SER A 163 2.32 -16.93 5.86
N ILE A 164 3.63 -17.18 5.97
CA ILE A 164 4.68 -16.31 5.40
C ILE A 164 4.53 -16.22 3.87
N VAL A 165 4.38 -17.36 3.18
CA VAL A 165 4.22 -17.39 1.72
C VAL A 165 2.96 -16.64 1.28
N LEU A 166 1.83 -16.85 1.96
CA LEU A 166 0.58 -16.15 1.69
C LEU A 166 0.71 -14.64 1.95
N THR A 167 1.42 -14.24 3.00
CA THR A 167 1.69 -12.82 3.31
C THR A 167 2.52 -12.17 2.22
N LEU A 168 3.64 -12.78 1.80
CA LEU A 168 4.47 -12.27 0.70
C LEU A 168 3.66 -12.15 -0.59
N THR A 169 2.83 -13.15 -0.88
CA THR A 169 1.93 -13.14 -2.04
C THR A 169 0.92 -11.98 -1.94
N ALA A 170 0.33 -11.74 -0.76
CA ALA A 170 -0.59 -10.63 -0.53
C ALA A 170 0.08 -9.27 -0.66
N LEU A 171 1.31 -9.10 -0.17
CA LEU A 171 2.09 -7.88 -0.34
C LEU A 171 2.37 -7.61 -1.83
N VAL A 172 2.69 -8.64 -2.61
CA VAL A 172 2.83 -8.52 -4.06
C VAL A 172 1.52 -8.08 -4.71
N PHE A 173 0.39 -8.75 -4.41
CA PHE A 173 -0.92 -8.34 -4.93
C PHE A 173 -1.28 -6.90 -4.53
N ARG A 174 -0.97 -6.50 -3.29
CA ARG A 174 -1.24 -5.15 -2.79
C ARG A 174 -0.44 -4.12 -3.55
N TYR A 175 0.86 -4.35 -3.73
CA TYR A 175 1.72 -3.48 -4.53
C TYR A 175 1.21 -3.38 -5.98
N LEU A 176 0.89 -4.51 -6.62
CA LEU A 176 0.37 -4.53 -7.98
C LEU A 176 -0.94 -3.75 -8.07
N ALA A 177 -1.88 -3.97 -7.15
CA ALA A 177 -3.15 -3.26 -7.10
C ALA A 177 -2.97 -1.74 -7.00
N LEU A 178 -2.01 -1.25 -6.20
CA LEU A 178 -1.70 0.17 -6.08
C LEU A 178 -1.09 0.74 -7.37
N VAL A 179 -0.17 0.00 -8.01
CA VAL A 179 0.39 0.41 -9.32
C VAL A 179 -0.72 0.51 -10.36
N TYR A 180 -1.62 -0.48 -10.41
CA TYR A 180 -2.75 -0.48 -11.33
C TYR A 180 -3.74 0.64 -11.04
N HIS A 181 -4.06 0.88 -9.77
CA HIS A 181 -4.94 1.95 -9.37
C HIS A 181 -4.41 3.32 -9.85
N ARG A 182 -3.12 3.58 -9.64
CA ARG A 182 -2.47 4.81 -10.12
C ARG A 182 -2.33 4.89 -11.64
N LEU A 183 -2.23 3.76 -12.33
CA LEU A 183 -2.16 3.74 -13.80
C LEU A 183 -3.52 4.05 -14.43
N ARG A 184 -4.61 3.66 -13.77
CA ARG A 184 -5.98 3.79 -14.28
C ARG A 184 -6.63 5.15 -13.98
N LEU A 185 -6.21 5.80 -12.89
CA LEU A 185 -6.74 7.11 -12.55
C LEU A 185 -6.06 8.18 -13.42
N PRO A 186 -6.83 9.06 -14.07
CA PRO A 186 -6.25 10.22 -14.75
C PRO A 186 -5.51 11.10 -13.74
N GLU A 187 -4.44 11.77 -14.18
CA GLU A 187 -3.79 12.76 -13.34
C GLU A 187 -4.83 13.84 -12.95
N PRO A 188 -5.01 14.14 -11.66
CA PRO A 188 -6.03 15.06 -11.22
C PRO A 188 -5.80 16.43 -11.87
N ASN A 189 -6.71 16.83 -12.75
CA ASN A 189 -6.69 18.14 -13.37
C ASN A 189 -7.26 19.17 -12.38
N GLU A 190 -6.60 20.32 -12.27
CA GLU A 190 -7.07 21.41 -11.40
C GLU A 190 -8.48 21.85 -11.77
N GLN A 191 -8.84 21.79 -13.05
CA GLN A 191 -10.18 22.10 -13.53
C GLN A 191 -11.25 21.16 -12.96
N ASP A 192 -10.97 19.86 -12.87
CA ASP A 192 -11.91 18.87 -12.34
C ASP A 192 -12.14 19.09 -10.84
N LEU A 193 -11.06 19.37 -10.09
CA LEU A 193 -11.15 19.68 -8.67
C LEU A 193 -11.97 20.96 -8.41
N ARG A 194 -11.79 21.99 -9.24
CA ARG A 194 -12.59 23.22 -9.17
C ARG A 194 -14.04 22.97 -9.57
N ALA A 195 -14.30 22.14 -10.58
CA ALA A 195 -15.66 21.81 -11.02
C ALA A 195 -16.46 21.12 -9.91
N THR A 196 -15.86 20.17 -9.18
CA THR A 196 -16.51 19.54 -8.01
C THR A 196 -16.82 20.55 -6.90
N GLN A 197 -15.92 21.50 -6.63
CA GLN A 197 -16.17 22.57 -5.65
C GLN A 197 -17.32 23.48 -6.07
N VAL A 198 -17.37 23.88 -7.33
CA VAL A 198 -18.46 24.71 -7.86
C VAL A 198 -19.79 23.98 -7.78
N GLY A 199 -19.84 22.70 -8.20
CA GLY A 199 -21.06 21.89 -8.11
C GLY A 199 -21.56 21.73 -6.67
N PHE A 200 -20.65 21.48 -5.72
CA PHE A 200 -21.01 21.43 -4.30
C PHE A 200 -21.55 22.78 -3.79
N LEU A 201 -20.94 23.91 -4.16
CA LEU A 201 -21.40 25.23 -3.75
C LEU A 201 -22.79 25.55 -4.34
N GLU A 202 -23.05 25.17 -5.58
CA GLU A 202 -24.36 25.30 -6.21
C GLU A 202 -25.41 24.45 -5.50
N GLU A 203 -25.11 23.17 -5.24
CA GLU A 203 -26.01 22.27 -4.51
C GLU A 203 -26.28 22.76 -3.08
N TYR A 204 -25.24 23.25 -2.39
CA TYR A 204 -25.36 23.83 -1.05
C TYR A 204 -26.24 25.08 -1.04
N ARG A 205 -26.04 26.01 -1.99
CA ARG A 205 -26.89 27.22 -2.14
C ARG A 205 -28.34 26.85 -2.46
N ALA A 206 -28.56 25.82 -3.28
CA ALA A 206 -29.90 25.34 -3.56
C ALA A 206 -30.60 24.78 -2.30
N HIS A 207 -29.85 24.13 -1.41
CA HIS A 207 -30.40 23.52 -0.19
C HIS A 207 -30.63 24.50 0.96
N VAL A 208 -29.70 25.43 1.17
CA VAL A 208 -29.74 26.39 2.28
C VAL A 208 -30.50 27.67 1.92
N GLY A 209 -30.84 27.85 0.63
CA GLY A 209 -31.21 29.14 0.06
C GLY A 209 -29.95 29.91 -0.32
N GLU A 210 -30.07 30.91 -1.19
CA GLU A 210 -28.96 31.86 -1.34
C GLU A 210 -28.67 32.38 0.06
N PRO A 211 -27.45 32.18 0.62
CA PRO A 211 -27.08 32.92 1.80
C PRO A 211 -27.35 34.37 1.40
N GLU A 212 -28.19 35.08 2.15
CA GLU A 212 -28.21 36.53 2.05
C GLU A 212 -26.74 36.90 2.00
N LEU A 213 -26.30 37.49 0.88
CA LEU A 213 -24.99 38.07 0.78
C LEU A 213 -25.00 39.11 1.88
N VAL A 214 -24.65 38.70 3.10
CA VAL A 214 -24.24 39.58 4.17
C VAL A 214 -23.06 40.22 3.51
N THR A 215 -23.32 41.38 2.94
CA THR A 215 -22.39 42.14 2.14
C THR A 215 -21.49 42.73 3.20
N HIS A 216 -20.65 41.87 3.76
CA HIS A 216 -19.49 42.22 4.52
C HIS A 216 -18.52 42.82 3.47
N SER A 217 -18.89 43.97 2.93
CA SER A 217 -17.95 44.99 2.44
C SER A 217 -17.38 45.80 3.62
N GLN A 218 -17.88 45.57 4.84
CA GLN A 218 -17.35 46.15 6.08
C GLN A 218 -16.23 45.37 6.82
N PRO A 219 -15.86 44.09 6.57
CA PRO A 219 -15.01 43.33 7.49
C PRO A 219 -13.57 43.83 7.47
N ALA A 220 -13.09 44.41 6.36
CA ALA A 220 -11.76 45.01 6.33
C ALA A 220 -11.70 46.34 7.10
N ALA A 221 -12.74 47.17 6.98
CA ALA A 221 -12.83 48.45 7.68
C ALA A 221 -13.14 48.26 9.18
N ASP A 222 -14.05 47.35 9.52
CA ASP A 222 -14.40 47.01 10.89
C ASP A 222 -13.25 46.27 11.59
N PHE A 223 -12.51 45.40 10.89
CA PHE A 223 -11.30 44.79 11.44
C PHE A 223 -10.21 45.84 11.69
N ALA A 224 -9.99 46.76 10.75
CA ALA A 224 -9.00 47.84 10.94
C ALA A 224 -9.38 48.74 12.13
N ALA A 225 -10.65 49.14 12.25
CA ALA A 225 -11.13 49.95 13.37
C ALA A 225 -11.07 49.21 14.71
N ALA A 226 -11.43 47.92 14.74
CA ALA A 226 -11.32 47.10 15.94
C ALA A 226 -9.86 46.90 16.36
N PHE A 227 -8.94 46.75 15.41
CA PHE A 227 -7.52 46.60 15.66
C PHE A 227 -6.89 47.90 16.20
N GLU A 228 -7.29 49.05 15.67
CA GLU A 228 -6.84 50.37 16.12
C GLU A 228 -7.32 50.67 17.56
N ASN A 229 -8.59 50.37 17.86
CA ASN A 229 -9.12 50.47 19.23
C ASN A 229 -8.39 49.55 20.22
N HIS A 230 -7.96 48.36 19.78
CA HIS A 230 -7.25 47.42 20.67
C HIS A 230 -5.79 47.82 20.95
N LEU A 231 -5.19 48.65 20.09
CA LEU A 231 -3.84 49.20 20.27
C LEU A 231 -3.82 50.53 21.02
N GLY A 232 -4.89 51.33 20.91
CA GLY A 232 -5.01 52.64 21.56
C GLY A 232 -5.18 52.59 23.08
N ASP A 233 -5.75 51.51 23.62
CA ASP A 233 -6.09 51.38 25.06
C ASP A 233 -4.92 50.91 25.95
N LYS A 234 -3.69 50.87 25.41
CA LYS A 234 -2.47 50.40 26.10
C LYS A 234 -1.41 51.48 26.34
N GLN A 235 -1.79 52.76 26.36
CA GLN A 235 -0.93 53.87 26.81
C GLN A 235 -1.42 54.44 28.14
#